data_AF-A0A1M5PCP6-F1
#
_entry.id   AF-A0A1M5PCP6-F1
#
_cell.length_a   1.000
_cell.length_b   1.000
_cell.length_c   1.000
_cell.angle_alpha   90.00
_cell.angle_beta   90.00
_cell.angle_gamma   90.00
#
_symmetry.space_group_name_H-M   'P 1'
#
loop_
_entity.id
_entity.type
_entity.pdbx_description
1 polymer ?
#
loop_
_entity_poly.entity_id
_entity_poly.type
_entity_poly.pdbx_seq_one_letter_code
_entity_poly.pdbx_strand_id
1 'polypeptide(L)'
;MKRENKIVLIITICVIGWIIYMLKYKSISPPTAVILKNAKYTVGEITSVYYGDRAHRKGNDFRFKYEKEIINAHQDGEFVNGRKYLVVYDSTNIRNGFLILDKFDITDSLSKYHIYKNYNYYDVGWSLQKIPFQYDKSDIDYEVKMNLRSE
;
A
#
# COMPACT_ATOMS: atom_id res chain seq x y z
N MET A 1 -40.17 24.35 18.91
CA MET A 1 -39.72 23.70 17.65
C MET A 1 -40.70 22.58 17.30
N LYS A 2 -41.40 22.65 16.15
CA LYS A 2 -42.39 21.64 15.75
C LYS A 2 -41.75 20.24 15.69
N ARG A 3 -42.53 19.19 15.97
CA ARG A 3 -42.05 17.78 16.02
C ARG A 3 -41.32 17.37 14.73
N GLU A 4 -41.80 17.88 13.59
CA GLU A 4 -41.19 17.72 12.26
C GLU A 4 -39.75 18.26 12.20
N ASN A 5 -39.51 19.46 12.73
CA ASN A 5 -38.17 20.07 12.75
C ASN A 5 -37.18 19.28 13.63
N LYS A 6 -37.66 18.60 14.68
CA LYS A 6 -36.80 17.71 15.51
C LYS A 6 -36.39 16.45 14.74
N ILE A 7 -37.31 15.87 13.96
CA ILE A 7 -37.03 14.66 13.17
C ILE A 7 -36.05 14.98 12.05
N VAL A 8 -36.25 16.10 11.34
CA VAL A 8 -35.32 16.54 10.27
C VAL A 8 -33.91 16.73 10.83
N LEU A 9 -33.76 17.40 11.98
CA LEU A 9 -32.45 17.61 12.62
C LEU A 9 -31.74 16.29 12.95
N ILE A 10 -32.47 15.31 13.49
CA ILE A 10 -31.91 13.98 13.83
C ILE A 10 -31.43 13.27 12.57
N ILE A 11 -32.23 13.27 11.49
CA ILE A 11 -31.86 12.66 10.21
C ILE A 11 -30.60 13.32 9.65
N THR A 12 -30.50 14.65 9.71
CA THR A 12 -29.31 15.37 9.23
C THR A 12 -28.06 14.96 9.99
N ILE A 13 -28.13 14.84 11.32
CA ILE A 13 -27.00 14.39 12.15
C ILE A 13 -26.59 12.96 11.80
N CYS A 14 -27.56 12.05 11.61
CA CYS A 14 -27.29 10.66 11.23
C CYS A 14 -26.61 10.57 9.86
N VAL A 15 -27.06 11.34 8.86
CA VAL A 15 -26.46 11.36 7.52
C VAL A 15 -25.03 11.93 7.57
N ILE A 16 -24.80 13.01 8.31
CA ILE A 16 -23.45 13.57 8.49
C ILE A 16 -22.53 12.55 9.17
N GLY A 17 -22.99 11.89 10.23
CA GLY A 17 -22.25 10.83 10.89
C GLY A 17 -21.90 9.68 9.94
N TRP A 18 -22.83 9.28 9.08
CA TRP A 18 -22.61 8.25 8.06
C TRP A 18 -21.58 8.69 7.02
N ILE A 19 -21.66 9.93 6.52
CA ILE A 19 -20.70 10.46 5.54
C ILE A 19 -19.30 10.49 6.14
N ILE A 20 -19.15 10.98 7.38
CA ILE A 20 -17.86 11.00 8.09
C ILE A 20 -17.32 9.58 8.28
N TYR A 21 -18.20 8.64 8.66
CA TYR A 21 -17.84 7.22 8.78
C TYR A 21 -17.33 6.66 7.45
N MET A 22 -18.06 6.87 6.35
CA MET A 22 -17.65 6.40 5.01
C MET A 22 -16.36 7.05 4.52
N LEU A 23 -16.15 8.34 4.81
CA LEU A 23 -14.92 9.05 4.45
C LEU A 23 -13.72 8.58 5.28
N LYS A 24 -13.93 8.19 6.54
CA LYS A 24 -12.89 7.65 7.43
C LYS A 24 -12.53 6.21 7.09
N TYR A 25 -13.53 5.38 6.78
CA TYR A 25 -13.37 3.95 6.48
C TYR A 25 -13.34 3.62 4.99
N LYS A 26 -13.20 4.62 4.11
CA LYS A 26 -13.03 4.37 2.67
C LYS A 26 -11.80 3.48 2.48
N SER A 27 -12.04 2.25 2.03
CA SER A 27 -11.00 1.27 1.79
C SER A 27 -9.99 1.80 0.78
N ILE A 28 -8.72 1.42 0.95
CA ILE A 28 -7.70 1.67 -0.05
C ILE A 28 -8.19 1.06 -1.37
N SER A 29 -8.26 1.88 -2.41
CA SER A 29 -8.70 1.43 -3.72
C SER A 29 -7.67 0.46 -4.31
N PRO A 30 -8.09 -0.44 -5.21
CA PRO A 30 -7.15 -1.16 -6.05
C PRO A 30 -6.21 -0.16 -6.76
N PRO A 31 -4.92 -0.50 -6.91
CA PRO A 31 -3.96 0.37 -7.56
C PRO A 31 -4.31 0.57 -9.04
N THR A 32 -4.44 1.84 -9.45
CA THR A 32 -4.71 2.27 -10.83
C THR A 32 -3.60 3.18 -11.34
N ALA A 33 -3.68 3.58 -12.62
CA ALA A 33 -2.75 4.52 -13.26
C ALA A 33 -2.53 5.83 -12.45
N VAL A 34 -3.46 6.20 -11.58
CA VAL A 34 -3.35 7.37 -10.69
C VAL A 34 -2.07 7.34 -9.83
N ILE A 35 -1.63 6.15 -9.36
CA ILE A 35 -0.45 6.05 -8.49
C ILE A 35 0.82 6.59 -9.16
N LEU A 36 0.89 6.52 -10.50
CA LEU A 36 2.07 6.91 -11.28
C LEU A 36 2.33 8.42 -11.21
N LYS A 37 1.31 9.23 -10.94
CA LYS A 37 1.44 10.70 -10.89
C LYS A 37 2.37 11.16 -9.76
N ASN A 38 2.31 10.47 -8.62
CA ASN A 38 3.07 10.81 -7.41
C ASN A 38 3.77 9.58 -6.81
N ALA A 39 4.23 8.67 -7.66
CA ALA A 39 4.79 7.39 -7.27
C ALA A 39 6.03 7.57 -6.38
N LYS A 40 6.00 6.94 -5.20
CA LYS A 40 7.19 6.69 -4.38
C LYS A 40 7.34 5.21 -4.13
N TYR A 41 8.57 4.86 -3.80
CA TYR A 41 9.00 3.49 -3.56
C TYR A 41 9.53 3.35 -2.15
N THR A 42 9.17 2.27 -1.48
CA THR A 42 9.65 1.93 -0.14
C THR A 42 9.87 0.42 -0.04
N VAL A 43 10.15 -0.06 1.16
CA VAL A 43 10.41 -1.46 1.47
C VAL A 43 9.15 -2.10 2.04
N GLY A 44 8.66 -3.15 1.37
CA GLY A 44 7.67 -4.07 1.90
C GLY A 44 8.33 -5.31 2.47
N GLU A 45 7.90 -5.75 3.64
CA GLU A 45 8.34 -7.01 4.25
C GLU A 45 7.20 -8.02 4.21
N ILE A 46 7.48 -9.20 3.67
CA ILE A 46 6.52 -10.31 3.68
C ILE A 46 6.43 -10.88 5.09
N THR A 47 5.22 -10.94 5.63
CA THR A 47 4.95 -11.32 7.03
C THR A 47 4.37 -12.71 7.20
N SER A 48 3.79 -13.29 6.16
CA SER A 48 3.31 -14.67 6.17
C SER A 48 3.84 -15.41 4.94
N VAL A 49 4.30 -16.66 5.14
CA VAL A 49 4.36 -17.63 4.05
C VAL A 49 2.92 -18.08 3.84
N TYR A 50 2.52 -18.24 2.59
CA TYR A 50 1.59 -19.27 2.11
C TYR A 50 1.12 -20.26 3.20
N TYR A 51 0.15 -19.88 4.01
CA TYR A 51 -0.46 -20.76 5.00
C TYR A 51 -1.95 -20.72 4.78
N GLY A 52 -2.41 -21.81 4.18
CA GLY A 52 -3.77 -22.01 3.73
C GLY A 52 -4.77 -21.80 4.84
N ASP A 53 -5.72 -20.93 4.58
CA ASP A 53 -7.08 -21.18 4.98
C ASP A 53 -7.91 -21.30 3.71
N ARG A 54 -8.53 -22.47 3.50
CA ARG A 54 -9.35 -22.74 2.31
C ARG A 54 -10.56 -21.79 2.20
N ALA A 55 -10.80 -20.98 3.23
CA ALA A 55 -11.85 -19.98 3.30
C ALA A 55 -11.46 -18.60 2.77
N HIS A 56 -10.18 -18.17 2.85
CA HIS A 56 -9.79 -16.77 2.61
C HIS A 56 -8.59 -16.68 1.67
N ARG A 57 -8.89 -16.32 0.42
CA ARG A 57 -8.05 -15.77 -0.67
C ARG A 57 -6.57 -16.20 -0.72
N LYS A 58 -6.17 -16.76 -1.87
CA LYS A 58 -4.76 -16.92 -2.26
C LYS A 58 -4.06 -15.55 -2.20
N GLY A 59 -2.79 -15.55 -1.80
CA GLY A 59 -1.89 -14.40 -1.79
C GLY A 59 -0.93 -14.39 -0.59
N ASN A 60 -0.13 -13.33 -0.46
CA ASN A 60 0.85 -13.16 0.60
C ASN A 60 0.57 -11.89 1.39
N ASP A 61 0.68 -11.95 2.72
CA ASP A 61 0.58 -10.76 3.55
C ASP A 61 1.93 -10.07 3.64
N PHE A 62 1.89 -8.75 3.56
CA PHE A 62 3.07 -7.92 3.70
C PHE A 62 2.74 -6.65 4.47
N ARG A 63 3.79 -6.01 4.98
CA ARG A 63 3.69 -4.72 5.63
C ARG A 63 4.73 -3.74 5.15
N PHE A 64 4.40 -2.46 5.17
CA PHE A 64 5.32 -1.37 4.87
C PHE A 64 4.94 -0.11 5.64
N LYS A 65 5.85 0.86 5.72
CA LYS A 65 5.59 2.15 6.35
C LYS A 65 5.07 3.16 5.32
N TYR A 66 4.01 3.86 5.69
CA TYR A 66 3.53 5.05 4.98
C TYR A 66 3.37 6.18 6.00
N GLU A 67 4.12 7.26 5.82
CA GLU A 67 4.18 8.39 6.76
C GLU A 67 4.46 7.96 8.21
N LYS A 68 3.46 7.93 9.10
CA LYS A 68 3.58 7.50 10.50
C LYS A 68 2.89 6.17 10.77
N GLU A 69 2.27 5.57 9.76
CA GLU A 69 1.46 4.38 9.86
C GLU A 69 2.16 3.16 9.26
N ILE A 70 1.84 1.98 9.80
CA ILE A 70 2.24 0.69 9.23
C ILE A 70 1.01 0.15 8.50
N ILE A 71 1.17 -0.09 7.21
CA ILE A 71 0.13 -0.66 6.37
C ILE A 71 0.36 -2.17 6.35
N ASN A 72 -0.67 -2.93 6.69
CA ASN A 72 -0.72 -4.37 6.47
C ASN A 72 -1.62 -4.61 5.26
N ALA A 73 -1.13 -5.41 4.32
CA ALA A 73 -1.75 -5.60 3.03
C ALA A 73 -1.58 -7.02 2.53
N HIS A 74 -2.33 -7.36 1.50
CA HIS A 74 -2.37 -8.68 0.92
C HIS A 74 -2.29 -8.56 -0.61
N GLN A 75 -1.40 -9.32 -1.24
CA GLN A 75 -1.26 -9.35 -2.69
C GLN A 75 -0.84 -10.73 -3.19
N ASP A 76 -1.39 -11.15 -4.32
CA ASP A 76 -0.90 -12.30 -5.08
C ASP A 76 0.48 -12.02 -5.69
N GLY A 77 1.31 -13.04 -5.78
CA GLY A 77 2.65 -12.97 -6.39
C GLY A 77 3.60 -14.04 -5.85
N GLU A 78 4.77 -14.15 -6.47
CA GLU A 78 5.81 -15.12 -6.10
C GLU A 78 6.72 -14.54 -5.00
N PHE A 79 6.18 -14.44 -3.78
CA PHE A 79 6.89 -13.88 -2.63
C PHE A 79 7.49 -14.95 -1.73
N VAL A 80 8.67 -14.64 -1.16
CA VAL A 80 9.32 -15.46 -0.13
C VAL A 80 9.13 -14.81 1.24
N ASN A 81 8.64 -15.58 2.21
CA ASN A 81 8.40 -15.08 3.56
C ASN A 81 9.67 -14.52 4.21
N GLY A 82 9.51 -13.41 4.93
CA GLY A 82 10.61 -12.69 5.57
C GLY A 82 11.53 -11.95 4.60
N ARG A 83 11.34 -12.07 3.28
CA ARG A 83 12.07 -11.26 2.29
C ARG A 83 11.42 -9.91 2.09
N LYS A 84 12.19 -8.99 1.50
CA LYS A 84 11.87 -7.58 1.37
C LYS A 84 11.81 -7.23 -0.10
N TYR A 85 10.72 -6.62 -0.51
CA TYR A 85 10.48 -6.27 -1.90
C TYR A 85 10.20 -4.79 -2.03
N LEU A 86 10.37 -4.26 -3.24
CA LEU A 86 10.02 -2.89 -3.53
C LEU A 86 8.49 -2.72 -3.50
N VAL A 87 8.01 -1.72 -2.78
CA VAL A 87 6.60 -1.32 -2.76
C VAL A 87 6.48 0.03 -3.43
N VAL A 88 5.60 0.14 -4.42
CA VAL A 88 5.20 1.42 -5.02
C VAL A 88 3.87 1.88 -4.43
N TYR A 89 3.74 3.18 -4.19
CA TYR A 89 2.51 3.78 -3.68
C TYR A 89 2.37 5.24 -4.12
N ASP A 90 1.14 5.76 -4.09
CA ASP A 90 0.90 7.19 -4.26
C ASP A 90 1.30 7.95 -2.99
N SER A 91 2.34 8.77 -3.10
CA SER A 91 2.85 9.52 -1.95
C SER A 91 1.97 10.66 -1.46
N THR A 92 1.01 11.12 -2.27
CA THR A 92 0.06 12.19 -1.90
C THR A 92 -1.20 11.64 -1.25
N ASN A 93 -1.62 10.43 -1.63
CA ASN A 93 -2.80 9.79 -1.08
C ASN A 93 -2.73 8.28 -1.24
N ILE A 94 -2.39 7.57 -0.15
CA ILE A 94 -2.29 6.10 -0.15
C ILE A 94 -3.59 5.39 -0.54
N ARG A 95 -4.74 6.06 -0.46
CA ARG A 95 -6.03 5.50 -0.89
C ARG A 95 -6.12 5.28 -2.39
N ASN A 96 -5.23 5.90 -3.18
CA ASN A 96 -5.10 5.65 -4.62
C ASN A 96 -4.45 4.28 -4.91
N GLY A 97 -3.94 3.60 -3.88
CA GLY A 97 -3.44 2.24 -3.95
C GLY A 97 -1.93 2.16 -3.79
N PHE A 98 -1.47 0.91 -3.68
CA PHE A 98 -0.06 0.52 -3.61
C PHE A 98 0.09 -0.87 -4.24
N LEU A 99 1.32 -1.23 -4.61
CA LEU A 99 1.69 -2.53 -5.13
C LEU A 99 3.04 -2.96 -4.54
N ILE A 100 3.17 -4.24 -4.19
CA ILE A 100 4.46 -4.87 -3.89
C ILE A 100 4.92 -5.63 -5.13
N LEU A 101 6.19 -5.51 -5.50
CA LEU A 101 6.71 -5.98 -6.78
C LEU A 101 7.55 -7.26 -6.58
N ASP A 102 7.05 -8.41 -7.04
CA ASP A 102 7.63 -9.73 -6.73
C ASP A 102 8.96 -10.01 -7.44
N LYS A 103 9.25 -9.34 -8.56
CA LYS A 103 10.56 -9.48 -9.22
C LYS A 103 11.67 -8.65 -8.58
N PHE A 104 11.31 -7.69 -7.73
CA PHE A 104 12.27 -6.76 -7.12
C PHE A 104 12.51 -7.07 -5.64
N ASP A 105 13.07 -8.26 -5.38
CA ASP A 105 13.59 -8.65 -4.05
C ASP A 105 14.83 -7.82 -3.70
N ILE A 106 14.66 -6.86 -2.80
CA ILE A 106 15.69 -5.92 -2.36
C ILE A 106 16.38 -6.37 -1.07
N THR A 107 16.11 -7.57 -0.55
CA THR A 107 16.60 -8.04 0.76
C THR A 107 18.12 -7.86 0.91
N ASP A 108 18.89 -8.41 -0.03
CA ASP A 108 20.35 -8.38 0.05
C ASP A 108 20.89 -6.99 -0.31
N SER A 109 20.18 -6.29 -1.19
CA SER A 109 20.48 -4.90 -1.56
C SER A 109 20.36 -3.96 -0.35
N LEU A 110 19.37 -4.13 0.51
CA LEU A 110 19.22 -3.31 1.73
C LEU A 110 20.48 -3.41 2.61
N SER A 111 21.01 -4.62 2.80
CA SER A 111 22.24 -4.84 3.56
C SER A 111 23.44 -4.17 2.88
N LYS A 112 23.61 -4.35 1.56
CA LYS A 112 24.70 -3.76 0.77
C LYS A 112 24.76 -2.24 0.89
N TYR A 113 23.61 -1.58 0.90
CA TYR A 113 23.49 -0.13 0.99
C TYR A 113 23.29 0.39 2.43
N HIS A 114 23.49 -0.46 3.45
CA HIS A 114 23.39 -0.09 4.86
C HIS A 114 22.02 0.52 5.25
N ILE A 115 20.94 0.04 4.61
CA ILE A 115 19.57 0.46 4.90
C ILE A 115 18.98 -0.51 5.91
N TYR A 116 18.80 -0.04 7.13
CA TYR A 116 18.29 -0.83 8.24
C TYR A 116 16.92 -0.35 8.69
N LYS A 117 16.22 -1.22 9.44
CA LYS A 117 14.98 -0.82 10.09
C LYS A 117 15.25 0.21 11.17
N ASN A 118 14.34 1.16 11.28
CA ASN A 118 14.19 1.99 12.48
C ASN A 118 13.10 1.35 13.34
N TYR A 119 13.47 0.77 14.48
CA TYR A 119 12.61 -0.13 15.26
C TYR A 119 12.12 -1.32 14.41
N ASN A 120 10.83 -1.36 14.05
CA ASN A 120 10.18 -2.51 13.42
C ASN A 120 9.94 -2.35 11.92
N TYR A 121 10.31 -1.21 11.32
CA TYR A 121 9.99 -0.89 9.93
C TYR A 121 11.15 -0.16 9.23
N TYR A 122 11.13 -0.13 7.91
CA TYR A 122 12.04 0.69 7.12
C TYR A 122 11.46 2.09 6.95
N ASP A 123 12.20 3.10 7.40
CA ASP A 123 11.78 4.50 7.30
C ASP A 123 12.45 5.20 6.12
N VAL A 124 12.18 4.68 4.93
CA VAL A 124 12.80 5.13 3.68
C VAL A 124 11.76 5.29 2.59
N GLY A 125 11.98 6.26 1.72
CA GLY A 125 11.14 6.52 0.57
C GLY A 125 11.96 7.12 -0.55
N TRP A 126 11.81 6.57 -1.76
CA TRP A 126 12.57 6.97 -2.93
C TRP A 126 11.62 7.38 -4.07
N SER A 127 12.05 8.36 -4.88
CA SER A 127 11.56 8.42 -6.26
C SER A 127 12.26 7.31 -7.06
N LEU A 128 11.67 6.90 -8.20
CA LEU A 128 12.22 5.85 -9.07
C LEU A 128 13.73 6.05 -9.35
N GLN A 129 14.12 7.28 -9.67
CA GLN A 129 15.51 7.66 -9.98
C GLN A 129 16.46 7.62 -8.78
N LYS A 130 15.92 7.72 -7.56
CA LYS A 130 16.71 7.73 -6.31
C LYS A 130 16.78 6.37 -5.62
N ILE A 131 16.21 5.32 -6.23
CA ILE A 131 16.34 3.95 -5.71
C ILE A 131 17.82 3.55 -5.80
N PRO A 132 18.48 3.23 -4.67
CA PRO A 132 19.93 3.01 -4.62
C PRO A 132 20.37 1.69 -5.25
N PHE A 133 19.43 0.77 -5.50
CA PHE A 133 19.69 -0.57 -6.01
C PHE A 133 19.98 -0.58 -7.52
N GLN A 134 20.79 -1.53 -7.96
CA GLN A 134 21.23 -1.71 -9.35
C GLN A 134 20.17 -2.34 -10.27
N TYR A 135 18.89 -2.03 -10.06
CA TYR A 135 17.82 -2.42 -10.99
C TYR A 135 17.66 -1.40 -12.10
N ASP A 136 17.31 -1.89 -13.29
CA ASP A 136 16.86 -1.05 -14.38
C ASP A 136 15.54 -0.36 -13.99
N LYS A 137 15.50 0.95 -14.13
CA LYS A 137 14.33 1.75 -13.77
C LYS A 137 13.18 1.55 -14.75
N SER A 138 13.50 1.20 -15.99
CA SER A 138 12.50 0.88 -17.01
C SER A 138 11.78 -0.44 -16.73
N ASP A 139 12.50 -1.45 -16.21
CA ASP A 139 11.89 -2.71 -15.79
C ASP A 139 10.93 -2.50 -14.61
N ILE A 140 11.32 -1.65 -13.64
CA ILE A 140 10.43 -1.29 -12.51
C ILE A 140 9.18 -0.59 -13.04
N ASP A 141 9.34 0.44 -13.87
CA ASP A 141 8.21 1.18 -14.44
C ASP A 141 7.28 0.28 -15.27
N TYR A 142 7.85 -0.65 -16.04
CA TYR A 142 7.11 -1.64 -16.81
C TYR A 142 6.29 -2.57 -15.91
N GLU A 143 6.90 -3.15 -14.88
CA GLU A 143 6.20 -4.05 -13.95
C GLU A 143 5.08 -3.35 -13.21
N VAL A 144 5.30 -2.10 -12.77
CA VAL A 144 4.24 -1.30 -12.14
C VAL A 144 3.07 -1.18 -13.12
N LYS A 145 3.30 -0.69 -14.34
CA LYS A 145 2.24 -0.48 -15.34
C LYS A 145 1.47 -1.75 -15.70
N MET A 146 2.13 -2.91 -15.78
CA MET A 146 1.48 -4.19 -16.08
C MET A 146 0.55 -4.67 -14.97
N ASN A 147 0.78 -4.26 -13.72
CA ASN A 147 0.01 -4.69 -12.55
C ASN A 147 -1.06 -3.67 -12.10
N LEU A 148 -1.20 -2.54 -12.81
CA LEU A 148 -2.27 -1.58 -12.55
C LEU A 148 -3.58 -2.03 -13.21
N ARG A 149 -4.68 -1.80 -12.50
CA ARG A 149 -6.00 -1.94 -13.12
C ARG A 149 -6.27 -0.78 -14.07
N SER A 150 -6.95 -1.08 -15.17
CA SER A 150 -7.61 -0.07 -16.00
C SER A 150 -8.65 0.68 -15.16
N GLU A 151 -8.69 2.01 -15.31
CA GLU A 151 -9.66 2.89 -14.64
C GLU A 151 -11.12 2.57 -15.00
#